data_AF-A0A5D0GPE6-F1
#
_entry.id   AF-A0A5D0GPE6-F1
#
_cell.length_a   1.000
_cell.length_b   1.000
_cell.length_c   1.000
_cell.angle_alpha   90.00
_cell.angle_beta   90.00
_cell.angle_gamma   90.00
#
_symmetry.space_group_name_H-M   'P 1'
#
loop_
_entity.id
_entity.type
_entity.pdbx_description
1 polymer ?
#
loop_
_entity_poly.entity_id
_entity_poly.type
_entity_poly.pdbx_seq_one_letter_code
_entity_poly.pdbx_strand_id
1 'polypeptide(L)'
;MKNILAYILLIFLISCSSTKQKEKLIGNWYSNSNDNYGFIEFQFYNDSLISYDKLGKNFAQWEVSKDKIHLTHIKGFIDKKQLTYSYKLDKSNELLILKILRDTIIQLPELIKAKNTYDFFQKYVGIEIDLPIKETKLEQIGLPSNLNFNVYVGFVDNNLKVKTDLASDLNNLDGEVNKFKEHSRDELKPFLRFNLIADMNVTESQMDSIKSILKQTSIERIFRTYKSKQADYENNLNWFGQKE
;
A
#
# COMPACT_ATOMS: atom_id res chain seq x y z
N MET A 1 13.59 52.83 8.24
CA MET A 1 12.28 52.15 8.09
C MET A 1 12.15 51.33 6.79
N LYS A 2 12.59 51.82 5.62
CA LYS A 2 12.55 51.07 4.34
C LYS A 2 13.21 49.68 4.40
N ASN A 3 14.36 49.57 5.09
CA ASN A 3 15.07 48.29 5.20
C ASN A 3 14.37 47.29 6.15
N ILE A 4 13.76 47.75 7.24
CA ILE A 4 13.05 46.88 8.20
C ILE A 4 11.79 46.27 7.56
N LEU A 5 11.05 47.06 6.77
CA LEU A 5 9.91 46.57 5.98
C LEU A 5 10.34 45.53 4.95
N ALA A 6 11.50 45.70 4.31
CA ALA A 6 12.05 44.72 3.37
C ALA A 6 12.44 43.40 4.06
N TYR A 7 13.02 43.45 5.26
CA TYR A 7 13.34 42.24 6.04
C TYR A 7 12.08 41.50 6.52
N ILE A 8 11.07 42.23 6.99
CA ILE A 8 9.78 41.62 7.38
C ILE A 8 9.13 40.97 6.15
N LEU A 9 9.09 41.66 5.01
CA LEU A 9 8.54 41.10 3.77
C LEU A 9 9.30 39.85 3.30
N LEU A 10 10.64 39.84 3.40
CA LEU A 10 11.46 38.68 3.04
C LEU A 10 11.17 37.46 3.96
N ILE A 11 11.01 37.70 5.26
CA ILE A 11 10.66 36.65 6.24
C ILE A 11 9.26 36.08 5.94
N PHE A 12 8.29 36.93 5.60
CA PHE A 12 6.94 36.49 5.22
C PHE A 12 6.94 35.67 3.91
N LEU A 13 7.75 36.06 2.91
CA LEU A 13 7.85 35.33 1.64
C LEU A 13 8.51 33.96 1.81
N ILE A 14 9.56 33.86 2.65
CA ILE A 14 10.25 32.59 2.94
C ILE A 14 9.33 31.66 3.73
N SER A 15 8.63 32.18 4.76
CA SER A 15 7.67 31.42 5.56
C SER A 15 6.50 30.89 4.71
N CYS A 16 6.00 31.68 3.77
CA CYS A 16 4.92 31.24 2.87
C CYS A 16 5.35 30.09 1.94
N SER A 17 6.61 30.10 1.47
CA SER A 17 7.13 29.04 0.59
C SER A 17 7.31 27.70 1.32
N SER A 18 7.79 27.70 2.56
CA SER A 18 7.92 26.50 3.39
C SER A 18 6.55 25.92 3.76
N THR A 19 5.56 26.77 4.06
CA THR A 19 4.20 26.32 4.38
C THR A 19 3.56 25.60 3.18
N LYS A 20 3.68 26.17 1.97
CA LYS A 20 3.17 25.53 0.74
C LYS A 20 3.85 24.20 0.43
N GLN A 21 5.14 24.05 0.73
CA GLN A 21 5.84 22.77 0.57
C GLN A 21 5.37 21.74 1.59
N LYS A 22 5.16 22.18 2.82
CA LYS A 22 4.69 21.34 3.92
C LYS A 22 3.29 20.78 3.63
N GLU A 23 2.37 21.62 3.15
CA GLU A 23 1.00 21.25 2.79
C GLU A 23 0.94 20.09 1.77
N LYS A 24 1.88 20.04 0.82
CA LYS A 24 1.93 18.97 -0.19
C LYS A 24 2.26 17.60 0.41
N LEU A 25 3.10 17.59 1.46
CA LEU A 25 3.55 16.39 2.14
C LEU A 25 2.53 15.87 3.17
N ILE A 26 1.65 16.73 3.69
CA ILE A 26 0.62 16.31 4.66
C ILE A 26 -0.28 15.22 4.04
N GLY A 27 -0.55 14.19 4.83
CA GLY A 27 -1.34 13.02 4.46
C GLY A 27 -0.61 11.71 4.70
N ASN A 28 -1.23 10.62 4.24
CA ASN A 28 -0.72 9.27 4.40
C ASN A 28 -0.02 8.81 3.12
N TRP A 29 1.12 8.16 3.29
CA TRP A 29 2.02 7.73 2.24
C TRP A 29 2.42 6.29 2.47
N TYR A 30 2.25 5.46 1.47
CA TYR A 30 2.33 4.01 1.62
C TYR A 30 3.28 3.41 0.61
N SER A 31 3.97 2.35 1.00
CA SER A 31 4.73 1.51 0.07
C SER A 31 4.52 0.06 0.43
N ASN A 32 4.34 -0.76 -0.60
CA ASN A 32 4.38 -2.21 -0.47
C ASN A 32 5.62 -2.68 -1.22
N SER A 33 6.75 -2.64 -0.51
CA SER A 33 8.05 -2.99 -1.09
C SER A 33 8.36 -4.46 -0.85
N ASN A 34 9.36 -4.96 -1.58
CA ASN A 34 9.93 -6.29 -1.40
C ASN A 34 10.23 -6.65 0.07
N ASP A 35 10.52 -7.93 0.30
CA ASP A 35 10.76 -8.53 1.62
C ASP A 35 11.77 -7.78 2.51
N ASN A 36 12.66 -6.97 1.92
CA ASN A 36 13.63 -6.17 2.68
C ASN A 36 12.97 -5.05 3.49
N TYR A 37 11.91 -4.44 2.96
CA TYR A 37 11.24 -3.27 3.54
C TYR A 37 9.84 -3.60 4.05
N GLY A 38 9.13 -4.52 3.40
CA GLY A 38 7.75 -4.85 3.70
C GLY A 38 6.80 -3.69 3.45
N PHE A 39 5.67 -3.69 4.17
CA PHE A 39 4.73 -2.58 4.19
C PHE A 39 5.31 -1.41 4.99
N ILE A 40 5.31 -0.23 4.38
CA ILE A 40 5.75 1.03 4.99
C ILE A 40 4.60 2.03 4.91
N GLU A 41 4.38 2.75 6.00
CA GLU A 41 3.45 3.87 6.06
C GLU A 41 4.12 5.09 6.71
N PHE A 42 3.90 6.27 6.14
CA PHE A 42 4.26 7.57 6.69
C PHE A 42 3.00 8.43 6.75
N GLN A 43 2.64 8.87 7.96
CA GLN A 43 1.52 9.79 8.21
C GLN A 43 2.08 11.15 8.63
N PHE A 44 2.10 12.10 7.68
CA PHE A 44 2.56 13.46 7.92
C PHE A 44 1.41 14.33 8.43
N TYR A 45 1.51 14.77 9.68
CA TYR A 45 0.65 15.78 10.30
C TYR A 45 1.34 17.15 10.31
N ASN A 46 0.66 18.17 10.82
CA ASN A 46 1.20 19.55 10.84
C ASN A 46 2.51 19.69 11.61
N ASP A 47 2.77 18.91 12.64
CA ASP A 47 3.94 19.04 13.52
C ASP A 47 4.63 17.71 13.82
N SER A 48 4.02 16.60 13.39
CA SER A 48 4.41 15.25 13.74
C SER A 48 4.36 14.33 12.52
N LEU A 49 5.24 13.35 12.54
CA LEU A 49 5.28 12.24 11.60
C LEU A 49 5.12 10.97 12.42
N ILE A 50 4.15 10.15 12.03
CA ILE A 50 4.05 8.76 12.49
C ILE A 50 4.51 7.89 11.32
N SER A 51 5.37 6.92 11.58
CA SER A 51 5.75 5.94 10.57
C SER A 51 5.61 4.51 11.08
N TYR A 52 5.18 3.62 10.21
CA TYR A 52 5.08 2.19 10.47
C TYR A 52 5.99 1.46 9.48
N ASP A 53 6.80 0.56 10.00
CA ASP A 53 7.60 -0.38 9.21
C ASP A 53 7.58 -1.76 9.90
N LYS A 54 8.37 -2.70 9.38
CA LYS A 54 8.50 -4.06 9.94
C LYS A 54 8.97 -4.12 11.41
N LEU A 55 9.63 -3.08 11.92
CA LEU A 55 10.08 -2.97 13.31
C LEU A 55 9.02 -2.33 14.21
N GLY A 56 7.97 -1.78 13.62
CA GLY A 56 6.79 -1.25 14.29
C GLY A 56 6.63 0.25 14.12
N LYS A 57 6.01 0.86 15.12
CA LYS A 57 5.59 2.27 15.10
C LYS A 57 6.72 3.18 15.58
N ASN A 58 6.99 4.23 14.81
CA ASN A 58 7.88 5.31 15.18
C ASN A 58 7.13 6.66 15.15
N PHE A 59 7.61 7.61 15.95
CA PHE A 59 7.09 8.96 16.03
C PHE A 59 8.25 9.95 15.93
N ALA A 60 8.06 11.05 15.22
CA ALA A 60 9.03 12.13 15.15
C ALA A 60 8.31 13.48 15.04
N GLN A 61 9.00 14.56 15.44
CA GLN A 61 8.67 15.89 14.94
C GLN A 61 9.32 16.09 13.58
N TRP A 62 8.72 16.92 12.74
CA TRP A 62 9.30 17.19 11.42
C TRP A 62 9.12 18.62 10.91
N GLU A 63 10.10 19.03 10.12
CA GLU A 63 10.08 20.27 9.36
C GLU A 63 10.60 20.04 7.95
N VAL A 64 10.18 20.91 7.03
CA VAL A 64 10.65 20.90 5.64
C VAL A 64 11.48 22.13 5.37
N SER A 65 12.63 21.95 4.75
CA SER A 65 13.42 23.05 4.22
C SER A 65 13.91 22.70 2.81
N LYS A 66 13.44 23.45 1.81
CA LYS A 66 13.75 23.22 0.39
C LYS A 66 13.37 21.80 -0.06
N ASP A 67 14.36 20.94 -0.29
CA ASP A 67 14.28 19.56 -0.75
C ASP A 67 14.56 18.54 0.36
N LYS A 68 14.47 18.98 1.63
CA LYS A 68 14.80 18.17 2.80
C LYS A 68 13.66 18.11 3.81
N ILE A 69 13.45 16.91 4.35
CA ILE A 69 12.60 16.65 5.51
C ILE A 69 13.52 16.36 6.69
N HIS A 70 13.45 17.19 7.72
CA HIS A 70 14.22 17.06 8.94
C HIS A 70 13.34 16.44 10.02
N LEU A 71 13.76 15.30 10.57
CA LEU A 71 13.12 14.65 11.70
C LEU A 71 13.92 14.89 12.96
N THR A 72 13.22 15.20 14.06
CA THR A 72 13.79 15.35 15.40
C THR A 72 12.96 14.58 16.43
N HIS A 73 13.56 14.32 17.59
CA HIS A 73 12.88 13.61 18.71
C HIS A 73 12.26 12.27 18.29
N ILE A 74 13.01 11.47 17.52
CA ILE A 74 12.50 10.22 16.94
C ILE A 74 12.43 9.16 18.04
N LYS A 75 11.23 8.66 18.30
CA LYS A 75 10.93 7.62 19.28
C LYS A 75 10.36 6.38 18.60
N GLY A 76 10.82 5.20 18.97
CA GLY A 76 10.30 3.94 18.43
C GLY A 76 11.15 2.74 18.80
N PHE A 77 11.43 1.86 17.84
CA PHE A 77 12.25 0.68 18.12
C PHE A 77 13.69 1.05 18.56
N ILE A 78 14.28 2.04 17.89
CA ILE A 78 15.54 2.67 18.30
C ILE A 78 15.36 4.18 18.27
N ASP A 79 15.47 4.81 19.44
CA ASP A 79 15.41 6.26 19.57
C ASP A 79 16.61 6.91 18.86
N LYS A 80 16.31 7.96 18.09
CA LYS A 80 17.32 8.74 17.36
C LYS A 80 17.07 10.23 17.58
N LYS A 81 18.15 10.99 17.80
CA LYS A 81 18.02 12.44 18.00
C LYS A 81 17.52 13.15 16.74
N GLN A 82 18.04 12.75 15.58
CA GLN A 82 17.75 13.39 14.30
C GLN A 82 17.93 12.44 13.12
N LEU A 83 17.17 12.69 12.06
CA LEU A 83 17.32 12.08 10.75
C LEU A 83 16.97 13.13 9.70
N THR A 84 17.56 13.07 8.52
CA THR A 84 17.16 13.95 7.41
C THR A 84 17.04 13.15 6.14
N TYR A 85 15.91 13.33 5.45
CA TYR A 85 15.70 12.81 4.12
C TYR A 85 15.92 13.94 3.10
N SER A 86 16.57 13.65 1.99
CA SER A 86 16.26 14.36 0.76
C SER A 86 14.98 13.78 0.19
N TYR A 87 14.07 14.62 -0.29
CA TYR A 87 12.81 14.18 -0.84
C TYR A 87 12.55 14.74 -2.23
N LYS A 88 11.77 14.01 -3.01
CA LYS A 88 11.23 14.46 -4.29
C LYS A 88 9.77 14.05 -4.40
N LEU A 89 8.94 15.00 -4.80
CA LEU A 89 7.57 14.74 -5.22
C LEU A 89 7.51 14.67 -6.75
N ASP A 90 6.62 13.84 -7.27
CA ASP A 90 6.26 13.91 -8.69
C ASP A 90 5.42 15.17 -9.00
N LYS A 91 5.03 15.32 -10.27
CA LYS A 91 4.28 16.51 -10.71
C LYS A 91 2.88 16.58 -10.08
N SER A 92 2.26 15.44 -9.80
CA SER A 92 0.93 15.36 -9.20
C SER A 92 0.95 15.49 -7.67
N ASN A 93 2.12 15.29 -7.04
CA ASN A 93 2.29 15.15 -5.59
C ASN A 93 1.60 13.91 -5.02
N GLU A 94 1.50 12.85 -5.82
CA GLU A 94 0.96 11.54 -5.42
C GLU A 94 2.07 10.49 -5.23
N LEU A 95 3.31 10.79 -5.64
CA LEU A 95 4.48 9.94 -5.43
C LEU A 95 5.57 10.69 -4.66
N LEU A 96 6.06 10.08 -3.59
CA LEU A 96 7.13 10.59 -2.74
C LEU A 96 8.33 9.64 -2.76
N ILE A 97 9.49 10.18 -3.11
CA ILE A 97 10.77 9.46 -3.07
C ILE A 97 11.58 10.03 -1.92
N LEU A 98 12.03 9.16 -1.01
CA LEU A 98 12.84 9.53 0.14
C LEU A 98 14.22 8.85 0.07
N LYS A 99 15.26 9.62 0.40
CA LYS A 99 16.63 9.10 0.56
C LYS A 99 17.24 9.65 1.84
N ILE A 100 17.80 8.77 2.67
CA ILE A 100 18.47 9.18 3.90
C ILE A 100 19.73 9.98 3.54
N LEU A 101 19.86 11.21 4.03
CA LEU A 101 21.09 11.98 3.83
C LEU A 101 22.23 11.35 4.64
N ARG A 102 23.42 11.30 4.00
CA ARG A 102 24.65 10.68 4.52
C ARG A 102 24.65 9.15 4.55
N ASP A 103 23.57 8.53 4.08
CA ASP A 103 23.52 7.11 3.78
C ASP A 103 23.33 6.95 2.27
N THR A 104 24.38 6.54 1.57
CA THR A 104 24.32 6.35 0.11
C THR A 104 23.76 4.99 -0.28
N ILE A 105 23.55 4.09 0.67
CA ILE A 105 23.18 2.69 0.43
C ILE A 105 21.67 2.52 0.55
N ILE A 106 21.02 3.22 1.48
CA ILE A 106 19.59 3.04 1.77
C ILE A 106 18.74 4.09 1.04
N GLN A 107 18.19 3.69 -0.11
CA GLN A 107 17.07 4.38 -0.74
C GLN A 107 15.77 3.69 -0.31
N LEU A 108 14.83 4.47 0.23
CA LEU A 108 13.50 3.96 0.55
C LEU A 108 12.73 3.68 -0.74
N PRO A 109 11.82 2.69 -0.74
CA PRO A 109 10.93 2.47 -1.87
C PRO A 109 10.06 3.70 -2.10
N GLU A 110 9.51 3.81 -3.32
CA GLU A 110 8.59 4.90 -3.64
C GLU A 110 7.33 4.77 -2.79
N LEU A 111 6.87 5.92 -2.28
CA LEU A 111 5.69 6.02 -1.43
C LEU A 111 4.55 6.67 -2.24
N ILE A 112 3.39 6.02 -2.26
CA ILE A 112 2.18 6.49 -2.93
C ILE A 112 1.28 7.17 -1.90
N LYS A 113 0.81 8.37 -2.22
CA LYS A 113 -0.17 9.08 -1.39
C LYS A 113 -1.50 8.34 -1.45
N ALA A 114 -2.12 8.08 -0.31
CA ALA A 114 -3.45 7.49 -0.25
C ALA A 114 -4.21 7.99 0.98
N LYS A 115 -5.54 7.88 0.96
CA LYS A 115 -6.39 8.27 2.10
C LYS A 115 -6.21 7.31 3.27
N ASN A 116 -6.14 6.02 2.96
CA ASN A 116 -6.03 4.93 3.93
C ASN A 116 -5.45 3.68 3.25
N THR A 117 -5.31 2.59 3.98
CA THR A 117 -4.69 1.35 3.49
C THR A 117 -5.49 0.72 2.34
N TYR A 118 -6.83 0.83 2.34
CA TYR A 118 -7.67 0.32 1.25
C TYR A 118 -7.51 1.10 -0.05
N ASP A 119 -7.52 2.45 0.03
CA ASP A 119 -7.25 3.33 -1.11
C ASP A 119 -5.86 3.06 -1.70
N PHE A 120 -4.86 2.85 -0.85
CA PHE A 120 -3.54 2.45 -1.29
C PHE A 120 -3.55 1.10 -2.03
N PHE A 121 -4.26 0.10 -1.50
CA PHE A 121 -4.40 -1.19 -2.16
C PHE A 121 -5.01 -1.08 -3.56
N GLN A 122 -6.09 -0.32 -3.71
CA GLN A 122 -6.74 -0.11 -5.01
C GLN A 122 -5.79 0.59 -6.00
N LYS A 123 -5.07 1.63 -5.56
CA LYS A 123 -4.05 2.31 -6.36
C LYS A 123 -2.89 1.37 -6.76
N TYR A 124 -2.43 0.52 -5.84
CA TYR A 124 -1.36 -0.44 -6.07
C TYR A 124 -1.76 -1.52 -7.08
N VAL A 125 -2.97 -2.08 -6.93
CA VAL A 125 -3.50 -3.08 -7.86
C VAL A 125 -3.88 -2.44 -9.21
N GLY A 126 -4.25 -1.16 -9.22
CA GLY A 126 -4.71 -0.45 -10.41
C GLY A 126 -6.12 -0.84 -10.83
N ILE A 127 -6.95 -1.31 -9.88
CA ILE A 127 -8.35 -1.67 -10.09
C ILE A 127 -9.16 -1.12 -8.91
N GLU A 128 -10.21 -0.36 -9.20
CA GLU A 128 -11.21 0.00 -8.21
C GLU A 128 -12.11 -1.21 -7.95
N ILE A 129 -12.14 -1.63 -6.69
CA ILE A 129 -12.86 -2.81 -6.22
C ILE A 129 -13.72 -2.40 -5.03
N ASP A 130 -15.03 -2.50 -5.18
CA ASP A 130 -15.98 -2.48 -4.07
C ASP A 130 -16.35 -3.92 -3.71
N LEU A 131 -15.93 -4.37 -2.54
CA LEU A 131 -16.17 -5.76 -2.13
C LEU A 131 -17.67 -6.02 -1.88
N PRO A 132 -18.21 -7.15 -2.36
CA PRO A 132 -19.56 -7.57 -2.03
C PRO A 132 -19.71 -7.82 -0.51
N ILE A 133 -20.86 -7.45 0.05
CA ILE A 133 -21.17 -7.64 1.46
C ILE A 133 -21.84 -9.01 1.63
N LYS A 134 -21.46 -9.75 2.68
CA LYS A 134 -22.10 -11.00 3.07
C LYS A 134 -22.40 -11.00 4.57
N GLU A 135 -23.63 -11.37 4.92
CA GLU A 135 -24.10 -11.41 6.31
C GLU A 135 -23.71 -12.71 7.04
N THR A 136 -23.28 -13.73 6.30
CA THR A 136 -22.82 -15.00 6.88
C THR A 136 -21.44 -14.86 7.51
N LYS A 137 -21.12 -15.75 8.47
CA LYS A 137 -19.79 -15.81 9.06
C LYS A 137 -18.73 -16.06 7.97
N LEU A 138 -17.77 -15.16 7.86
CA LEU A 138 -16.63 -15.24 6.94
C LEU A 138 -15.40 -15.80 7.67
N GLU A 139 -14.55 -16.49 6.94
CA GLU A 139 -13.25 -16.97 7.43
C GLU A 139 -12.19 -15.91 7.16
N GLN A 140 -11.28 -15.68 8.11
CA GLN A 140 -10.11 -14.85 7.84
C GLN A 140 -9.15 -15.63 6.93
N ILE A 141 -8.97 -15.15 5.70
CA ILE A 141 -8.14 -15.80 4.67
C ILE A 141 -6.79 -15.09 4.47
N GLY A 142 -6.65 -13.86 4.96
CA GLY A 142 -5.45 -13.03 4.79
C GLY A 142 -4.19 -13.53 5.49
N LEU A 143 -4.29 -14.50 6.40
CA LEU A 143 -3.16 -14.98 7.20
C LEU A 143 -3.01 -16.51 7.21
N PRO A 144 -1.78 -17.04 7.13
CA PRO A 144 -0.58 -16.33 6.69
C PRO A 144 -0.66 -16.02 5.18
N SER A 145 -0.19 -14.82 4.79
CA SER A 145 -0.33 -14.29 3.42
C SER A 145 0.38 -15.15 2.36
N ASN A 146 1.43 -15.85 2.75
CA ASN A 146 2.21 -16.75 1.88
C ASN A 146 1.44 -18.00 1.41
N LEU A 147 0.19 -18.21 1.86
CA LEU A 147 -0.67 -19.27 1.35
C LEU A 147 -1.64 -18.79 0.27
N ASN A 148 -1.74 -17.48 0.05
CA ASN A 148 -2.68 -16.89 -0.87
C ASN A 148 -2.00 -16.55 -2.20
N PHE A 149 -2.55 -17.10 -3.28
CA PHE A 149 -2.33 -16.58 -4.62
C PHE A 149 -3.47 -15.60 -4.93
N ASN A 150 -3.18 -14.29 -4.94
CA ASN A 150 -4.23 -13.29 -5.13
C ASN A 150 -4.61 -13.16 -6.61
N VAL A 151 -5.92 -13.11 -6.86
CA VAL A 151 -6.51 -12.83 -8.16
C VAL A 151 -7.47 -11.65 -7.99
N TYR A 152 -7.24 -10.60 -8.75
CA TYR A 152 -8.02 -9.37 -8.69
C TYR A 152 -8.95 -9.28 -9.89
N VAL A 153 -10.21 -8.96 -9.64
CA VAL A 153 -11.25 -8.84 -10.66
C VAL A 153 -12.01 -7.54 -10.46
N GLY A 154 -12.10 -6.73 -11.51
CA GLY A 154 -12.90 -5.51 -11.48
C GLY A 154 -13.04 -4.92 -12.88
N PHE A 155 -13.32 -3.62 -12.95
CA PHE A 155 -13.50 -2.94 -14.23
C PHE A 155 -12.51 -1.80 -14.38
N VAL A 156 -11.93 -1.68 -15.57
CA VAL A 156 -11.08 -0.55 -15.98
C VAL A 156 -11.61 -0.07 -17.33
N ASP A 157 -11.97 1.21 -17.42
CA ASP A 157 -12.62 1.79 -18.61
C ASP A 157 -13.84 0.98 -19.09
N ASN A 158 -14.70 0.57 -18.14
CA ASN A 158 -15.87 -0.30 -18.35
C ASN A 158 -15.58 -1.71 -18.89
N ASN A 159 -14.31 -2.11 -19.00
CA ASN A 159 -13.92 -3.45 -19.42
C ASN A 159 -13.54 -4.30 -18.21
N LEU A 160 -14.02 -5.56 -18.20
CA LEU A 160 -13.63 -6.52 -17.17
C LEU A 160 -12.11 -6.72 -17.23
N LYS A 161 -11.45 -6.49 -16.10
CA LYS A 161 -10.02 -6.72 -15.92
C LYS A 161 -9.82 -7.80 -14.87
N VAL A 162 -9.01 -8.79 -15.22
CA VAL A 162 -8.57 -9.86 -14.32
C VAL A 162 -7.06 -9.85 -14.31
N LYS A 163 -6.43 -9.90 -13.14
CA LYS A 163 -4.97 -9.88 -13.00
C LYS A 163 -4.52 -10.58 -11.72
N THR A 164 -3.22 -10.81 -11.60
CA THR A 164 -2.58 -11.35 -10.40
C THR A 164 -1.65 -10.29 -9.79
N ASP A 165 -0.91 -10.65 -8.74
CA ASP A 165 0.19 -9.83 -8.23
C ASP A 165 1.35 -9.70 -9.25
N LEU A 166 1.47 -10.63 -10.20
CA LEU A 166 2.62 -10.76 -11.10
C LEU A 166 2.34 -10.35 -12.54
N ALA A 167 1.10 -10.53 -13.02
CA ALA A 167 0.73 -10.30 -14.41
C ALA A 167 -0.55 -9.49 -14.54
N SER A 168 -0.71 -8.81 -15.68
CA SER A 168 -1.89 -7.99 -16.01
C SER A 168 -3.09 -8.78 -16.55
N ASP A 169 -2.95 -10.09 -16.71
CA ASP A 169 -3.96 -11.02 -17.20
C ASP A 169 -3.70 -12.43 -16.63
N LEU A 170 -4.48 -13.43 -17.05
CA LEU A 170 -4.35 -14.82 -16.61
C LEU A 170 -3.69 -15.73 -17.65
N ASN A 171 -3.08 -15.19 -18.71
CA ASN A 171 -2.58 -15.99 -19.84
C ASN A 171 -1.48 -16.98 -19.43
N ASN A 172 -0.67 -16.61 -18.42
CA ASN A 172 0.41 -17.45 -17.88
C ASN A 172 0.13 -17.93 -16.44
N LEU A 173 -1.15 -18.05 -16.07
CA LEU A 173 -1.55 -18.36 -14.70
C LEU A 173 -0.93 -19.68 -14.19
N ASP A 174 -0.88 -20.73 -15.00
CA ASP A 174 -0.30 -22.01 -14.57
C ASP A 174 1.20 -21.88 -14.24
N GLY A 175 1.96 -21.15 -15.07
CA GLY A 175 3.36 -20.86 -14.81
C GLY A 175 3.59 -20.04 -13.54
N GLU A 176 2.71 -19.08 -13.26
CA GLU A 176 2.75 -18.29 -12.01
C GLU A 176 2.42 -19.14 -10.79
N VAL A 177 1.40 -19.98 -10.87
CA VAL A 177 0.99 -20.90 -9.80
C VAL A 177 2.09 -21.92 -9.50
N ASN A 178 2.71 -22.48 -10.53
CA ASN A 178 3.81 -23.43 -10.34
C ASN A 178 5.01 -22.76 -9.65
N LYS A 179 5.39 -21.55 -10.07
CA LYS A 179 6.43 -20.78 -9.37
C LYS A 179 6.04 -20.50 -7.92
N PHE A 180 4.81 -20.06 -7.66
CA PHE A 180 4.33 -19.81 -6.31
C PHE A 180 4.41 -21.06 -5.42
N LYS A 181 4.05 -22.23 -5.97
CA LYS A 181 4.18 -23.52 -5.28
C LYS A 181 5.63 -23.92 -5.03
N GLU A 182 6.54 -23.70 -5.98
CA GLU A 182 7.97 -23.99 -5.83
C GLU A 182 8.62 -23.17 -4.72
N HIS A 183 8.24 -21.90 -4.57
CA HIS A 183 8.72 -21.04 -3.49
C HIS A 183 8.02 -21.30 -2.14
N SER A 184 6.97 -22.13 -2.13
CA SER A 184 6.25 -22.51 -0.92
C SER A 184 6.89 -23.73 -0.26
N ARG A 185 6.92 -23.72 1.07
CA ARG A 185 7.34 -24.87 1.89
C ARG A 185 6.45 -26.09 1.61
N ASP A 186 7.04 -27.28 1.52
CA ASP A 186 6.33 -28.51 1.12
C ASP A 186 5.12 -28.81 2.01
N GLU A 187 5.27 -28.65 3.33
CA GLU A 187 4.24 -28.83 4.33
C GLU A 187 3.07 -27.84 4.20
N LEU A 188 3.30 -26.70 3.53
CA LEU A 188 2.30 -25.66 3.29
C LEU A 188 1.56 -25.84 1.96
N LYS A 189 2.12 -26.60 1.01
CA LYS A 189 1.54 -26.81 -0.33
C LYS A 189 0.06 -27.26 -0.31
N PRO A 190 -0.38 -28.17 0.60
CA PRO A 190 -1.79 -28.57 0.67
C PRO A 190 -2.75 -27.45 1.11
N PHE A 191 -2.23 -26.37 1.70
CA PHE A 191 -3.02 -25.25 2.23
C PHE A 191 -3.04 -24.02 1.31
N LEU A 192 -2.31 -24.09 0.19
CA LEU A 192 -2.32 -23.05 -0.82
C LEU A 192 -3.73 -22.90 -1.40
N ARG A 193 -4.07 -21.65 -1.69
CA ARG A 193 -5.41 -21.26 -2.13
C ARG A 193 -5.35 -20.02 -2.99
N PHE A 194 -6.32 -19.91 -3.90
CA PHE A 194 -6.63 -18.65 -4.54
C PHE A 194 -7.40 -17.76 -3.57
N ASN A 195 -6.98 -16.50 -3.49
CA ASN A 195 -7.75 -15.42 -2.90
C ASN A 195 -8.33 -14.56 -4.02
N LEU A 196 -9.61 -14.77 -4.31
CA LEU A 196 -10.35 -14.08 -5.36
C LEU A 196 -10.96 -12.80 -4.80
N ILE A 197 -10.32 -11.67 -5.08
CA ILE A 197 -10.74 -10.34 -4.67
C ILE A 197 -11.46 -9.71 -5.86
N ALA A 198 -12.79 -9.66 -5.79
CA ALA A 198 -13.62 -9.26 -6.92
C ALA A 198 -14.58 -8.14 -6.57
N ASP A 199 -14.72 -7.20 -7.51
CA ASP A 199 -15.69 -6.13 -7.44
C ASP A 199 -17.13 -6.69 -7.39
N MET A 200 -18.00 -5.99 -6.65
CA MET A 200 -19.39 -6.40 -6.45
C MET A 200 -20.20 -6.43 -7.74
N ASN A 201 -19.80 -5.68 -8.77
CA ASN A 201 -20.50 -5.62 -10.06
C ASN A 201 -20.08 -6.75 -11.01
N VAL A 202 -19.11 -7.59 -10.64
CA VAL A 202 -18.77 -8.78 -11.44
C VAL A 202 -19.92 -9.77 -11.37
N THR A 203 -20.49 -10.08 -12.54
CA THR A 203 -21.63 -10.99 -12.66
C THR A 203 -21.24 -12.43 -12.31
N GLU A 204 -22.23 -13.26 -11.95
CA GLU A 204 -21.99 -14.69 -11.67
C GLU A 204 -21.39 -15.42 -12.87
N SER A 205 -21.85 -15.14 -14.10
CA SER A 205 -21.29 -15.76 -15.32
C SER A 205 -19.82 -15.39 -15.55
N GLN A 206 -19.44 -14.14 -15.32
CA GLN A 206 -18.03 -13.72 -15.38
C GLN A 206 -17.22 -14.42 -14.28
N MET A 207 -17.78 -14.49 -13.07
CA MET A 207 -17.15 -15.15 -11.93
C MET A 207 -16.91 -16.64 -12.20
N ASP A 208 -17.90 -17.34 -12.76
CA ASP A 208 -17.81 -18.76 -13.09
C ASP A 208 -16.77 -19.02 -14.18
N SER A 209 -16.68 -18.13 -15.17
CA SER A 209 -15.65 -18.19 -16.21
C SER A 209 -14.25 -18.07 -15.60
N ILE A 210 -14.04 -17.14 -14.67
CA ILE A 210 -12.77 -16.97 -13.96
C ILE A 210 -12.46 -18.21 -13.11
N LYS A 211 -13.42 -18.69 -12.31
CA LYS A 211 -13.26 -19.89 -11.49
C LYS A 211 -12.90 -21.12 -12.32
N SER A 212 -13.45 -21.25 -13.53
CA SER A 212 -13.11 -22.33 -14.45
C SER A 212 -11.62 -22.29 -14.84
N ILE A 213 -11.07 -21.11 -15.14
CA ILE A 213 -9.64 -20.92 -15.42
C ILE A 213 -8.79 -21.29 -14.20
N LEU A 214 -9.16 -20.80 -13.01
CA LEU A 214 -8.40 -21.10 -11.78
C LEU A 214 -8.34 -22.60 -11.48
N LYS A 215 -9.44 -23.32 -11.71
CA LYS A 215 -9.56 -24.78 -11.50
C LYS A 215 -8.71 -25.62 -12.46
N GLN A 216 -8.18 -25.04 -13.53
CA GLN A 216 -7.25 -25.74 -14.44
C GLN A 216 -5.82 -25.80 -13.89
N THR A 217 -5.52 -25.05 -12.84
CA THR A 217 -4.20 -25.01 -12.21
C THR A 217 -4.08 -26.06 -11.11
N SER A 218 -2.88 -26.18 -10.54
CA SER A 218 -2.58 -27.15 -9.48
C SER A 218 -2.94 -26.69 -8.05
N ILE A 219 -3.67 -25.57 -7.89
CA ILE A 219 -4.26 -25.12 -6.62
C ILE A 219 -5.78 -25.36 -6.67
N GLU A 220 -6.28 -26.18 -5.74
CA GLU A 220 -7.69 -26.60 -5.74
C GLU A 220 -8.62 -25.66 -4.98
N ARG A 221 -8.09 -24.94 -3.99
CA ARG A 221 -8.89 -24.15 -3.05
C ARG A 221 -9.09 -22.75 -3.59
N ILE A 222 -10.34 -22.32 -3.76
CA ILE A 222 -10.69 -20.96 -4.16
C ILE A 222 -11.52 -20.35 -3.02
N PHE A 223 -11.09 -19.19 -2.54
CA PHE A 223 -11.86 -18.37 -1.62
C PHE A 223 -12.19 -17.05 -2.28
N ARG A 224 -13.45 -16.61 -2.18
CA ARG A 224 -13.85 -15.27 -2.58
C ARG A 224 -13.80 -14.33 -1.38
N THR A 225 -13.19 -13.18 -1.54
CA THR A 225 -13.17 -12.10 -0.54
C THR A 225 -14.49 -11.36 -0.52
N TYR A 226 -14.98 -11.06 0.68
CA TYR A 226 -16.18 -10.27 0.95
C TYR A 226 -15.87 -9.20 2.00
N LYS A 227 -16.70 -8.15 2.02
CA LYS A 227 -16.65 -7.12 3.06
C LYS A 227 -17.21 -7.68 4.36
N SER A 228 -16.37 -7.78 5.38
CA SER A 228 -16.74 -8.16 6.74
C SER A 228 -17.04 -6.92 7.58
N LYS A 229 -18.13 -6.95 8.37
CA LYS A 229 -18.41 -5.90 9.37
C LYS A 229 -17.39 -5.84 10.51
N GLN A 230 -16.60 -6.90 10.68
CA GLN A 230 -15.60 -7.02 11.75
C GLN A 230 -14.21 -6.50 11.33
N ALA A 231 -14.02 -6.16 10.06
CA ALA A 231 -12.72 -5.80 9.51
C ALA A 231 -12.55 -4.30 9.38
N ASP A 232 -11.43 -3.78 9.89
CA ASP A 232 -11.00 -2.40 9.71
C ASP A 232 -10.15 -2.29 8.45
N TYR A 233 -10.79 -2.30 7.28
CA TYR A 233 -10.09 -2.20 5.99
C TYR A 233 -9.37 -0.86 5.79
N GLU A 234 -9.75 0.18 6.52
CA GLU A 234 -9.11 1.50 6.41
C GLU A 234 -7.71 1.47 7.00
N ASN A 235 -7.53 0.85 8.16
CA ASN A 235 -6.24 0.84 8.84
C ASN A 235 -5.47 -0.47 8.67
N ASN A 236 -6.16 -1.60 8.45
CA ASN A 236 -5.53 -2.93 8.39
C ASN A 236 -6.21 -3.85 7.37
N LEU A 237 -5.54 -4.07 6.23
CA LEU A 237 -6.02 -4.97 5.19
C LEU A 237 -5.94 -6.43 5.64
N ASN A 238 -7.03 -6.91 6.24
CA ASN A 238 -7.26 -8.33 6.47
C ASN A 238 -8.39 -8.82 5.58
N TRP A 239 -8.10 -9.84 4.76
CA TRP A 239 -9.10 -10.44 3.91
C TRP A 239 -9.95 -11.46 4.65
N PHE A 240 -11.25 -11.36 4.42
CA PHE A 240 -12.27 -12.28 4.92
C PHE A 240 -13.01 -12.85 3.73
N GLY A 241 -13.21 -14.16 3.72
CA GLY A 241 -13.81 -14.82 2.58
C GLY A 241 -14.54 -16.10 2.91
N GLN A 242 -15.07 -16.70 1.85
CA GLN A 242 -15.75 -17.98 1.89
C GLN A 242 -15.23 -18.84 0.73
N LYS A 243 -15.15 -20.15 0.97
CA LYS A 243 -14.82 -21.13 -0.05
C LYS A 243 -15.89 -21.15 -1.16
N GLU A 244 -15.42 -21.16 -2.41
CA GLU A 244 -16.23 -21.31 -3.64
C GLU A 244 -16.17 -22.73 -4.22
#